data_AF-A0A3Q2QAM6-F1
#
_entry.id   AF-A0A3Q2QAM6-F1
#
_cell.length_a   1.000
_cell.length_b   1.000
_cell.length_c   1.000
_cell.angle_alpha   90.00
_cell.angle_beta   90.00
_cell.angle_gamma   90.00
#
_symmetry.space_group_name_H-M   'P 1'
#
loop_
_entity.id
_entity.type
_entity.pdbx_description
1 polymer ?
#
loop_
_entity_poly.entity_id
_entity_poly.type
_entity_poly.pdbx_seq_one_letter_code
_entity_poly.pdbx_strand_id
1 'polypeptide(L)'
;MGFGEDLRCPQAHAAVMRLLDSELHLMEVMKKWMGQRAKSEREFSVQLHQMTAMAEKMDRPQISSGLDYISQLNKVRSALLRTESLSQVMRRHSEDLLDGPISKLTLLIRDKQQLRKTYVTHTELERLKSSYRQAVKDATQARRKYQDTSKGSHQAKDRETHSEWERFVHPKQV
;
A
#
# COMPACT_ATOMS: atom_id res chain seq x y z
N MET A 1 -7.88 21.43 -5.07
CA MET A 1 -8.24 20.50 -3.99
C MET A 1 -7.01 19.69 -3.66
N GLY A 2 -6.32 20.01 -2.57
CA GLY A 2 -5.07 19.38 -2.21
C GLY A 2 -5.13 18.92 -0.76
N PHE A 3 -4.81 17.66 -0.52
CA PHE A 3 -4.71 17.01 0.79
C PHE A 3 -3.78 17.73 1.80
N GLY A 4 -3.00 18.74 1.39
CA GLY A 4 -1.90 19.30 2.19
C GLY A 4 -2.27 20.23 3.35
N GLU A 5 -3.44 20.87 3.32
CA GLU A 5 -3.89 21.77 4.41
C GLU A 5 -4.82 21.06 5.39
N ASP A 6 -5.76 20.24 4.89
CA ASP A 6 -6.74 19.52 5.71
C ASP A 6 -6.17 18.29 6.45
N LEU A 7 -5.06 17.70 5.97
CA LEU A 7 -4.51 16.46 6.55
C LEU A 7 -3.53 16.67 7.72
N ARG A 8 -3.31 17.91 8.19
CA ARG A 8 -2.34 18.20 9.26
C ARG A 8 -2.82 17.78 10.66
N CYS A 9 -3.96 17.12 10.78
CA CYS A 9 -4.50 16.64 12.05
C CYS A 9 -4.29 15.12 12.26
N PRO A 10 -4.20 14.63 13.51
CA PRO A 10 -4.05 13.20 13.79
C PRO A 10 -5.18 12.33 13.20
N GLN A 11 -6.40 12.88 13.15
CA GLN A 11 -7.56 12.19 12.61
C GLN A 11 -7.44 11.96 11.10
N ALA A 12 -6.91 12.93 10.38
CA ALA A 12 -6.62 12.81 8.95
C ALA A 12 -5.54 11.75 8.67
N HIS A 13 -4.46 11.74 9.46
CA HIS A 13 -3.43 10.71 9.35
C HIS A 13 -4.02 9.29 9.58
N ALA A 14 -4.85 9.12 10.62
CA ALA A 14 -5.53 7.87 10.88
C ALA A 14 -6.52 7.48 9.76
N ALA A 15 -7.20 8.45 9.14
CA ALA A 15 -8.06 8.19 8.00
C ALA A 15 -7.26 7.71 6.78
N VAL A 16 -6.11 8.31 6.48
CA VAL A 16 -5.22 7.89 5.40
C VAL A 16 -4.66 6.49 5.65
N MET A 17 -4.27 6.16 6.88
CA MET A 17 -3.82 4.80 7.23
C MET A 17 -4.92 3.76 7.00
N ARG A 18 -6.14 4.03 7.47
CA ARG A 18 -7.28 3.12 7.23
C ARG A 18 -7.60 2.99 5.74
N LEU A 19 -7.50 4.07 4.97
CA LEU A 19 -7.71 4.03 3.52
C LEU A 19 -6.67 3.11 2.86
N LEU A 20 -5.38 3.31 3.14
CA LEU A 20 -4.31 2.47 2.60
C LEU A 20 -4.50 0.98 2.96
N ASP A 21 -4.90 0.68 4.21
CA ASP A 21 -5.18 -0.68 4.65
C ASP A 21 -6.38 -1.29 3.90
N SER A 22 -7.45 -0.52 3.72
CA SER A 22 -8.65 -0.97 2.99
C SER A 22 -8.39 -1.23 1.51
N GLU A 23 -7.57 -0.39 0.87
CA GLU A 23 -7.21 -0.57 -0.54
C GLU A 23 -6.27 -1.76 -0.72
N LEU A 24 -5.30 -1.96 0.18
CA LEU A 24 -4.46 -3.17 0.18
C LEU A 24 -5.31 -4.43 0.32
N HIS A 25 -6.26 -4.42 1.27
CA HIS A 25 -7.18 -5.52 1.46
C HIS A 25 -8.01 -5.80 0.20
N LEU A 26 -8.59 -4.77 -0.43
CA LEU A 26 -9.33 -4.92 -1.67
C LEU A 26 -8.47 -5.55 -2.77
N MET A 27 -7.23 -5.08 -2.94
CA MET A 27 -6.30 -5.62 -3.94
C MET A 27 -5.98 -7.10 -3.67
N GLU A 28 -5.80 -7.50 -2.41
CA GLU A 28 -5.59 -8.91 -2.05
C GLU A 28 -6.82 -9.77 -2.34
N VAL A 29 -8.02 -9.27 -2.04
CA VAL A 29 -9.30 -9.94 -2.34
C VAL A 29 -9.46 -10.10 -3.84
N MET A 30 -9.21 -9.05 -4.63
CA MET A 30 -9.26 -9.11 -6.09
C MET A 30 -8.28 -10.14 -6.64
N LYS A 31 -7.04 -10.17 -6.13
CA LYS A 31 -6.03 -11.16 -6.54
C LYS A 31 -6.52 -12.59 -6.29
N LYS A 32 -7.09 -12.85 -5.11
CA LYS A 32 -7.65 -14.18 -4.77
C LYS A 32 -8.81 -14.54 -5.68
N TRP A 33 -9.74 -13.63 -5.92
CA TRP A 33 -10.90 -13.84 -6.79
C TRP A 33 -10.47 -14.17 -8.22
N MET A 34 -9.54 -13.38 -8.78
CA MET A 34 -9.01 -13.62 -10.13
C MET A 34 -8.25 -14.94 -10.21
N GLY A 35 -7.51 -15.31 -9.16
CA GLY A 35 -6.84 -16.61 -9.08
C GLY A 35 -7.84 -17.78 -9.10
N GLN A 36 -8.96 -17.67 -8.39
CA GLN A 36 -10.04 -18.65 -8.47
C GLN A 36 -10.69 -18.68 -9.86
N ARG A 37 -10.88 -17.52 -10.49
CA ARG A 37 -11.40 -17.42 -11.85
C ARG A 37 -10.49 -18.15 -12.85
N ALA A 38 -9.19 -17.89 -12.84
CA ALA A 38 -8.22 -18.56 -13.70
C ALA A 38 -8.22 -20.09 -13.47
N LYS A 39 -8.22 -20.52 -12.20
CA LYS A 39 -8.32 -21.94 -11.85
C LYS A 39 -9.58 -22.58 -12.44
N SER A 40 -10.73 -21.94 -12.27
CA SER A 40 -12.01 -22.41 -12.80
C SER A 40 -12.01 -22.51 -14.33
N GLU A 41 -11.45 -21.52 -15.04
CA GLU A 41 -11.34 -21.57 -16.51
C GLU A 41 -10.49 -22.74 -17.00
N ARG A 42 -9.37 -23.00 -16.31
CA ARG A 42 -8.50 -24.13 -16.62
C ARG A 42 -9.19 -25.47 -16.38
N GLU A 43 -9.87 -25.62 -15.25
CA GLU A 43 -10.64 -26.84 -14.94
C GLU A 43 -11.76 -27.07 -15.96
N PHE A 44 -12.47 -26.01 -16.35
CA PHE A 44 -13.54 -26.09 -17.34
C PHE A 44 -13.00 -26.44 -18.74
N SER A 45 -11.88 -25.83 -19.14
CA SER A 45 -11.17 -26.16 -20.38
C SER A 45 -10.82 -27.65 -20.45
N VAL A 46 -10.27 -28.21 -19.36
CA VAL A 46 -9.91 -29.64 -19.28
C VAL A 46 -11.15 -30.53 -19.43
N GLN A 47 -12.26 -30.20 -18.76
CA GLN A 47 -13.50 -30.97 -18.88
C GLN A 47 -14.06 -30.94 -20.31
N LEU A 48 -14.08 -29.78 -20.95
CA LEU A 48 -14.53 -29.65 -22.35
C LEU A 48 -13.65 -30.46 -23.30
N HIS A 49 -12.34 -30.42 -23.13
CA HIS A 49 -11.41 -31.19 -23.95
C HIS A 49 -11.59 -32.71 -23.74
N GLN A 50 -11.79 -33.16 -22.50
CA GLN A 50 -12.10 -34.56 -22.20
C GLN A 50 -13.40 -35.00 -22.87
N MET A 51 -14.44 -34.17 -22.85
CA MET A 51 -15.72 -34.46 -23.51
C MET A 51 -15.55 -34.60 -25.03
N THR A 52 -14.80 -33.70 -25.67
CA THR A 52 -14.40 -33.80 -27.08
C THR A 52 -13.70 -35.13 -27.36
N ALA A 53 -12.68 -35.47 -26.57
CA ALA A 53 -11.90 -36.70 -26.75
C ALA A 53 -12.70 -37.99 -26.51
N MET A 54 -13.71 -37.97 -25.63
CA MET A 54 -14.62 -39.10 -25.42
C MET A 54 -15.59 -39.28 -26.60
N ALA A 55 -16.14 -38.18 -27.12
CA ALA A 55 -17.07 -38.21 -28.23
C ALA A 55 -16.39 -38.69 -29.54
N GLU A 56 -15.13 -38.33 -29.77
CA GLU A 56 -14.35 -38.86 -30.91
C GLU A 56 -14.15 -40.39 -30.86
N LYS A 57 -14.08 -40.98 -29.65
CA LYS A 57 -13.91 -42.43 -29.46
C LYS A 57 -15.21 -43.21 -29.65
N MET A 58 -16.37 -42.54 -29.53
CA MET A 58 -17.68 -43.16 -29.63
C MET A 58 -18.18 -43.30 -31.08
N ASP A 59 -17.55 -42.60 -32.04
CA ASP A 59 -17.93 -42.55 -33.46
C ASP A 59 -17.60 -43.83 -34.27
N ARG A 60 -17.57 -45.01 -33.61
CA ARG A 60 -17.38 -46.33 -34.25
C ARG A 60 -18.72 -46.77 -34.89
N PRO A 61 -18.82 -46.96 -36.23
CA PRO A 61 -20.12 -47.06 -36.89
C PRO A 61 -20.88 -48.38 -36.63
N GLN A 62 -22.15 -48.29 -36.25
CA GLN A 62 -23.18 -49.30 -36.55
C GLN A 62 -23.95 -48.81 -37.79
N ILE A 63 -23.88 -49.59 -38.86
CA ILE A 63 -24.28 -49.21 -40.22
C ILE A 63 -25.78 -49.49 -40.42
N SER A 64 -26.62 -48.46 -40.40
CA SER A 64 -27.92 -48.45 -41.08
C SER A 64 -28.42 -47.00 -41.28
N SER A 65 -28.91 -46.66 -42.48
CA SER A 65 -29.43 -45.33 -42.94
C SER A 65 -28.41 -44.25 -43.38
N GLY A 66 -27.79 -44.44 -44.56
CA GLY A 66 -26.61 -43.68 -45.01
C GLY A 66 -26.75 -42.19 -45.40
N LEU A 67 -27.92 -41.54 -45.44
CA LEU A 67 -28.03 -40.12 -45.84
C LEU A 67 -28.41 -39.18 -44.68
N ASP A 68 -29.44 -39.52 -43.91
CA ASP A 68 -29.80 -38.78 -42.69
C ASP A 68 -28.71 -38.92 -41.61
N TYR A 69 -28.02 -40.07 -41.58
CA TYR A 69 -26.86 -40.31 -40.73
C TYR A 69 -25.70 -39.37 -41.05
N ILE A 70 -25.40 -39.11 -42.33
CA ILE A 70 -24.31 -38.19 -42.73
C ILE A 70 -24.63 -36.75 -42.27
N SER A 71 -25.88 -36.30 -42.42
CA SER A 71 -26.30 -34.98 -41.95
C SER A 71 -26.19 -34.86 -40.42
N GLN A 72 -26.64 -35.88 -39.69
CA GLN A 72 -26.53 -35.92 -38.23
C GLN A 72 -25.08 -35.98 -37.73
N LEU A 73 -24.23 -36.77 -38.39
CA LEU A 73 -22.80 -36.87 -38.08
C LEU A 73 -22.09 -35.54 -38.30
N ASN A 74 -22.38 -34.84 -39.41
CA ASN A 74 -21.84 -33.51 -39.67
C ASN A 74 -22.28 -32.49 -38.60
N LYS A 75 -23.53 -32.56 -38.11
CA LYS A 75 -24.00 -31.72 -37.00
C LYS A 75 -23.25 -32.01 -35.71
N VAL A 76 -23.10 -33.28 -35.33
CA VAL A 76 -22.35 -33.70 -34.13
C VAL A 76 -20.88 -33.27 -34.23
N ARG A 77 -20.24 -33.49 -35.37
CA ARG A 77 -18.87 -33.06 -35.65
C ARG A 77 -18.69 -31.54 -35.55
N SER A 78 -19.65 -30.76 -36.06
CA SER A 78 -19.62 -29.30 -35.93
C SER A 78 -19.79 -28.82 -34.48
N ALA A 79 -20.59 -29.51 -33.67
CA ALA A 79 -20.72 -29.22 -32.25
C ALA A 79 -19.43 -29.54 -31.49
N LEU A 80 -18.78 -30.66 -31.82
CA LEU A 80 -17.52 -31.10 -31.22
C LEU A 80 -16.38 -30.11 -31.50
N LEU A 81 -16.25 -29.63 -32.75
CA LEU A 81 -15.27 -28.60 -33.12
C LEU A 81 -15.48 -27.28 -32.36
N ARG A 82 -16.74 -26.88 -32.13
CA ARG A 82 -17.05 -25.67 -31.34
C ARG A 82 -16.63 -25.84 -29.88
N THR A 83 -16.95 -26.99 -29.27
CA THR A 83 -16.54 -27.34 -27.90
C THR A 83 -15.02 -27.34 -27.74
N GLU A 84 -14.28 -27.91 -28.70
CA GLU A 84 -12.82 -27.89 -28.69
C GLU A 84 -12.26 -26.45 -28.80
N SER A 85 -12.83 -25.63 -29.69
CA SER A 85 -12.42 -24.22 -29.79
C SER A 85 -12.64 -23.45 -28.47
N LEU A 86 -13.77 -23.71 -27.79
CA LEU A 86 -14.10 -23.09 -26.52
C LEU A 86 -13.14 -23.54 -25.41
N SER A 87 -12.78 -24.83 -25.38
CA SER A 87 -11.76 -25.34 -24.45
C SER A 87 -10.43 -24.58 -24.61
N GLN A 88 -9.99 -24.36 -25.85
CA GLN A 88 -8.74 -23.64 -26.12
C GLN A 88 -8.83 -22.16 -25.70
N VAL A 89 -9.95 -21.50 -25.96
CA VAL A 89 -10.18 -20.10 -25.55
C VAL A 89 -10.18 -19.98 -24.02
N MET A 90 -10.87 -20.87 -23.30
CA MET A 90 -10.90 -20.88 -21.84
C MET A 90 -9.49 -21.11 -21.24
N ARG A 91 -8.69 -21.99 -21.85
CA ARG A 91 -7.29 -22.20 -21.43
C ARG A 91 -6.46 -20.92 -21.57
N ARG A 92 -6.56 -20.25 -22.72
CA ARG A 92 -5.86 -18.98 -22.97
C ARG A 92 -6.29 -17.91 -21.98
N HIS A 93 -7.58 -17.76 -21.70
CA HIS A 93 -8.04 -16.79 -20.70
C HIS A 93 -7.48 -17.05 -19.30
N SER A 94 -7.37 -18.33 -18.90
CA SER A 94 -6.70 -18.67 -17.64
C SER A 94 -5.24 -18.22 -17.63
N GLU A 95 -4.52 -18.39 -18.73
CA GLU A 95 -3.11 -18.01 -18.88
C GLU A 95 -2.98 -16.48 -18.88
N ASP A 96 -3.80 -15.78 -19.68
CA ASP A 96 -3.84 -14.32 -19.77
C ASP A 96 -4.11 -13.67 -18.41
N LEU A 97 -5.02 -14.24 -17.61
CA LEU A 97 -5.31 -13.77 -16.26
C LEU A 97 -4.10 -13.87 -15.33
N LEU A 98 -3.35 -14.97 -15.41
CA LEU A 98 -2.16 -15.22 -14.59
C LEU A 98 -1.01 -14.28 -14.98
N ASP A 99 -0.71 -14.20 -16.28
CA ASP A 99 0.46 -13.51 -16.79
C ASP A 99 0.28 -11.99 -16.84
N GLY A 100 -0.94 -11.50 -17.06
CA GLY A 100 -1.21 -10.06 -17.11
C GLY A 100 -1.78 -9.53 -15.79
N PRO A 101 -3.10 -9.58 -15.58
CA PRO A 101 -3.75 -8.89 -14.48
C PRO A 101 -3.30 -9.33 -13.07
N ILE A 102 -3.17 -10.63 -12.81
CA ILE A 102 -2.76 -11.15 -11.48
C ILE A 102 -1.31 -10.77 -11.17
N SER A 103 -0.41 -10.86 -12.16
CA SER A 103 0.98 -10.45 -12.05
C SER A 103 1.10 -8.95 -11.77
N LYS A 104 0.38 -8.12 -12.53
CA LYS A 104 0.34 -6.66 -12.30
C LYS A 104 -0.20 -6.31 -10.92
N LEU A 105 -1.27 -6.96 -10.49
CA LEU A 105 -1.85 -6.75 -9.16
C LEU A 105 -0.88 -7.15 -8.04
N THR A 106 -0.11 -8.22 -8.23
CA THR A 106 0.93 -8.64 -7.28
C THR A 106 2.03 -7.59 -7.13
N LEU A 107 2.47 -6.96 -8.22
CA LEU A 107 3.43 -5.85 -8.17
C LEU A 107 2.85 -4.64 -7.46
N LEU A 108 1.63 -4.22 -7.81
CA LEU A 108 0.97 -3.08 -7.19
C LEU A 108 0.75 -3.28 -5.68
N ILE A 109 0.40 -4.49 -5.23
CA ILE A 109 0.30 -4.82 -3.80
C ILE A 109 1.66 -4.59 -3.11
N ARG A 110 2.75 -5.11 -3.71
CA ARG A 110 4.10 -4.97 -3.15
C ARG A 110 4.53 -3.50 -3.06
N ASP A 111 4.34 -2.74 -4.13
CA ASP A 111 4.70 -1.32 -4.17
C ASP A 111 3.89 -0.52 -3.15
N LYS A 112 2.60 -0.82 -3.01
CA LYS A 112 1.73 -0.17 -2.03
C LYS A 112 2.09 -0.53 -0.59
N GLN A 113 2.48 -1.78 -0.32
CA GLN A 113 3.02 -2.19 0.98
C GLN A 113 4.32 -1.44 1.31
N GLN A 114 5.19 -1.26 0.31
CA GLN A 114 6.42 -0.46 0.45
C GLN A 114 6.10 1.01 0.75
N LEU A 115 5.18 1.62 -0.01
CA LEU A 115 4.73 3.00 0.20
C LEU A 115 4.13 3.20 1.60
N ARG A 116 3.31 2.25 2.07
CA ARG A 116 2.78 2.28 3.44
C ARG A 116 3.89 2.26 4.48
N LYS A 117 4.88 1.37 4.34
CA LYS A 117 6.03 1.31 5.25
C LYS A 117 6.78 2.63 5.26
N THR A 118 7.10 3.17 4.08
CA THR A 118 7.76 4.47 3.93
C THR A 118 6.91 5.57 4.55
N TYR A 119 5.61 5.65 4.27
CA TYR A 119 4.78 6.70 4.85
C TYR A 119 4.76 6.64 6.39
N VAL A 120 4.70 5.44 6.97
CA VAL A 120 4.75 5.23 8.44
C VAL A 120 6.11 5.63 9.02
N THR A 121 7.22 5.16 8.43
CA THR A 121 8.58 5.47 8.91
C THR A 121 8.99 6.91 8.67
N HIS A 122 8.49 7.49 7.58
CA HIS A 122 8.87 8.79 7.05
C HIS A 122 7.86 9.87 7.42
N THR A 123 6.89 9.59 8.31
CA THR A 123 5.98 10.61 8.83
C THR A 123 6.82 11.80 9.26
N GLU A 124 6.78 12.85 8.44
CA GLU A 124 7.44 14.11 8.72
C GLU A 124 7.01 14.63 10.09
N LEU A 125 5.87 14.17 10.59
CA LEU A 125 5.34 14.34 11.94
C LEU A 125 6.28 13.83 13.04
N GLU A 126 6.90 12.65 12.94
CA GLU A 126 7.85 12.19 13.98
C GLU A 126 9.19 12.92 13.90
N ARG A 127 9.64 13.25 12.68
CA ARG A 127 10.81 14.11 12.47
C ARG A 127 10.57 15.52 13.00
N LEU A 128 9.39 16.08 12.74
CA LEU A 128 8.95 17.42 13.15
C LEU A 128 8.66 17.48 14.65
N LYS A 129 8.03 16.46 15.25
CA LYS A 129 7.88 16.33 16.70
C LYS A 129 9.24 16.29 17.38
N SER A 130 10.19 15.54 16.84
CA SER A 130 11.54 15.46 17.39
C SER A 130 12.27 16.79 17.28
N SER A 131 12.18 17.45 16.12
CA SER A 131 12.73 18.80 15.90
C SER A 131 12.08 19.86 16.81
N TYR A 132 10.75 19.83 16.96
CA TYR A 132 10.01 20.74 17.85
C TYR A 132 10.40 20.53 19.32
N ARG A 133 10.46 19.28 19.79
CA ARG A 133 10.90 18.96 21.16
C ARG A 133 12.32 19.46 21.41
N GLN A 134 13.20 19.36 20.42
CA GLN A 134 14.56 19.90 20.52
C GLN A 134 14.55 21.43 20.59
N ALA A 135 13.82 22.10 19.70
CA ALA A 135 13.70 23.56 19.71
C ALA A 135 13.15 24.12 21.03
N VAL A 136 12.16 23.44 21.64
CA VAL A 136 11.61 23.83 22.96
C VAL A 136 12.67 23.69 24.07
N LYS A 137 13.49 22.63 24.05
CA LYS A 137 14.60 22.46 25.01
C LYS A 137 15.65 23.56 24.84
N ASP A 138 16.01 23.87 23.60
CA ASP A 138 17.02 24.89 23.29
C ASP A 138 16.52 26.28 23.72
N ALA A 139 15.26 26.61 23.45
CA ALA A 139 14.63 27.86 23.87
C ALA A 139 14.54 28.00 25.40
N THR A 140 14.16 26.93 26.10
CA THR A 140 14.11 26.94 27.57
C THR A 140 15.50 27.06 28.19
N GLN A 141 16.51 26.41 27.62
CA GLN A 141 17.90 26.54 28.06
C GLN A 141 18.44 27.94 27.83
N ALA A 142 18.19 28.53 26.64
CA ALA A 142 18.56 29.90 26.33
C ALA A 142 17.90 30.91 27.29
N ARG A 143 16.61 30.72 27.59
CA ARG A 143 15.88 31.56 28.55
C ARG A 143 16.46 31.49 29.96
N ARG A 144 16.83 30.30 30.44
CA ARG A 144 17.50 30.13 31.75
C ARG A 144 18.84 30.86 31.79
N LYS A 145 19.69 30.62 30.78
CA LYS A 145 21.00 31.30 30.67
C LYS A 145 20.86 32.82 30.68
N TYR A 146 19.90 33.37 29.95
CA TYR A 146 19.64 34.81 29.91
C TYR A 146 19.16 35.36 31.26
N GLN A 147 18.28 34.62 31.95
CA GLN A 147 17.83 35.01 33.29
C GLN A 147 18.98 34.99 34.29
N ASP A 148 19.85 33.99 34.25
CA ASP A 148 20.98 33.88 35.16
C ASP A 148 22.03 34.97 34.91
N THR A 149 22.35 35.29 33.66
CA THR A 149 23.27 36.40 33.34
C THR A 149 22.67 37.77 33.67
N SER A 150 21.36 37.96 33.48
CA SER A 150 20.69 39.21 33.87
C SER A 150 20.69 39.43 35.39
N LYS A 151 20.40 38.39 36.18
CA LYS A 151 20.45 38.43 37.64
C LYS A 151 21.87 38.62 38.14
N GLY A 152 22.84 37.91 37.56
CA GLY A 152 24.26 38.06 37.88
C GLY A 152 24.78 39.46 37.59
N SER A 153 24.35 40.09 36.49
CA SER A 153 24.70 41.46 36.16
C SER A 153 24.11 42.48 37.15
N HIS A 154 22.86 42.31 37.58
CA HIS A 154 22.27 43.16 38.62
C HIS A 154 22.99 42.99 39.97
N GLN A 155 23.24 41.75 40.40
CA GLN A 155 23.96 41.50 41.66
C GLN A 155 25.40 42.02 41.62
N ALA A 156 26.07 41.97 40.46
CA ALA A 156 27.40 42.54 40.31
C ALA A 156 27.38 44.07 40.45
N LYS A 157 26.41 44.74 39.81
CA LYS A 157 26.21 46.20 39.96
C LYS A 157 25.85 46.60 41.39
N ASP A 158 25.01 45.83 42.07
CA ASP A 158 24.63 46.07 43.47
C ASP A 158 25.83 45.91 44.41
N ARG A 159 26.68 44.91 44.17
CA ARG A 159 27.93 44.74 44.95
C ARG A 159 28.93 45.84 44.67
N GLU A 160 29.06 46.26 43.42
CA GLU A 160 29.99 47.32 43.02
C GLU A 160 29.58 48.65 43.62
N THR A 161 28.30 49.02 43.52
CA THR A 161 27.73 50.21 44.19
C THR A 161 27.90 50.14 45.70
N HIS A 162 27.59 49.01 46.36
CA HIS A 162 27.82 48.85 47.80
C HIS A 162 29.30 49.04 48.18
N SER A 163 30.22 48.50 47.38
CA SER A 163 31.67 48.65 47.58
C SER A 163 32.15 50.09 47.37
N GLU A 164 31.47 50.84 46.51
CA GLU A 164 31.71 52.26 46.25
C GLU A 164 31.19 53.12 47.41
N TRP A 165 29.99 52.82 47.91
CA TRP A 165 29.42 53.43 49.11
C TRP A 165 30.30 53.22 50.34
N GLU A 166 30.80 52.00 50.58
CA GLU A 166 31.70 51.75 51.72
C GLU A 166 33.02 52.51 51.61
N ARG A 167 33.58 52.67 50.40
CA ARG A 167 34.77 53.50 50.18
C ARG A 167 34.50 54.99 50.46
N PHE A 168 33.29 55.45 50.19
CA PHE A 168 32.89 56.83 50.42
C PHE A 168 32.60 57.11 51.91
N VAL A 169 32.03 56.15 52.63
CA VAL A 169 31.66 56.27 54.05
C VAL A 169 32.85 56.00 54.98
N HIS A 170 33.76 55.10 54.58
CA HIS A 170 35.00 54.82 55.30
C HIS A 170 36.23 55.10 54.41
N PRO A 171 36.51 56.37 54.09
CA PRO A 171 37.74 56.72 53.41
C PRO A 171 38.90 56.31 54.32
N LYS A 172 39.78 55.44 53.84
CA LYS A 172 40.99 55.04 54.57
C LYS A 172 41.78 56.31 54.87
N GLN A 173 41.87 56.69 56.14
CA GLN A 173 42.82 57.71 56.57
C GLN A 173 44.23 57.15 56.35
N VAL A 174 45.03 57.90 55.62
CA VAL A 174 46.46 57.65 55.34
C VAL A 174 47.28 57.93 56.59
#